data_AF-A0A0N0MAE6-F1
#
_entry.id   AF-A0A0N0MAE6-F1
#
_cell.length_a   1.000
_cell.length_b   1.000
_cell.length_c   1.000
_cell.angle_alpha   90.00
_cell.angle_beta   90.00
_cell.angle_gamma   90.00
#
_symmetry.space_group_name_H-M   'P 1'
#
loop_
_entity.id
_entity.type
_entity.pdbx_description
1 polymer ?
#
loop_
_entity_poly.entity_id
_entity_poly.type
_entity_poly.pdbx_seq_one_letter_code
_entity_poly.pdbx_strand_id
1 'polypeptide(L)'
;MKCLLCRYLIGSADPGWIERVENELATLRNAGANSDAIFERESDPERLRRAHDLWDLDPKRAFDAFLNLAQGGSVWSMAAIGWAYETGTGTPFDSRQADEWYRRACEGGSDAALLGRARLARMHGDPPRPKTS
;
A
#
# COMPACT_ATOMS: atom_id res chain seq x y z
N MET A 1 -12.88 -9.16 -5.17
CA MET A 1 -13.24 -9.11 -3.74
C MET A 1 -12.61 -7.87 -3.11
N LYS A 2 -13.42 -7.01 -2.48
CA LYS A 2 -12.91 -5.97 -1.57
C LYS A 2 -12.33 -6.72 -0.35
N CYS A 3 -11.10 -6.43 0.06
CA CYS A 3 -10.50 -7.10 1.20
C CYS A 3 -11.36 -6.78 2.45
N LEU A 4 -12.15 -7.76 2.92
CA LEU A 4 -13.00 -7.61 4.11
C LEU A 4 -12.15 -7.26 5.34
N LEU A 5 -10.89 -7.72 5.34
CA LEU A 5 -9.85 -7.38 6.32
C LEU A 5 -9.60 -5.87 6.38
N CYS A 6 -9.42 -5.19 5.24
CA CYS A 6 -9.22 -3.72 5.24
C CYS A 6 -10.43 -3.01 5.85
N ARG A 7 -11.67 -3.37 5.49
CA ARG A 7 -12.85 -2.69 6.04
C ARG A 7 -13.02 -2.93 7.54
N TYR A 8 -12.74 -4.16 8.00
CA TYR A 8 -12.88 -4.56 9.39
C TYR A 8 -11.78 -3.95 10.27
N LEU A 9 -10.52 -4.02 9.85
CA LEU A 9 -9.35 -3.55 10.62
C LEU A 9 -9.16 -2.03 10.58
N ILE A 10 -9.62 -1.35 9.52
CA ILE A 10 -9.54 0.12 9.42
C ILE A 10 -10.73 0.80 10.12
N GLY A 11 -11.90 0.15 10.13
CA GLY A 11 -13.13 0.72 10.70
C GLY A 11 -13.32 0.44 12.19
N SER A 12 -12.70 -0.61 12.74
CA SER A 12 -12.74 -0.89 14.17
C SER A 12 -11.65 -0.07 14.86
N ALA A 13 -12.03 0.74 15.86
CA ALA A 13 -11.11 1.49 16.72
C ALA A 13 -10.31 0.55 17.67
N ASP A 14 -9.92 -0.62 17.17
CA ASP A 14 -9.28 -1.69 17.94
C ASP A 14 -7.79 -1.39 18.10
N PRO A 15 -7.28 -1.14 19.31
CA PRO A 15 -5.86 -0.83 19.53
C PRO A 15 -4.91 -1.93 19.05
N GLY A 16 -5.41 -3.17 18.88
CA GLY A 16 -4.65 -4.33 18.42
C GLY A 16 -4.77 -4.61 16.91
N TRP A 17 -5.30 -3.68 16.11
CA TRP A 17 -5.47 -3.91 14.67
C TRP A 17 -4.13 -4.19 13.96
N ILE A 18 -3.04 -3.52 14.37
CA ILE A 18 -1.69 -3.71 13.81
C ILE A 18 -1.21 -5.15 14.00
N GLU A 19 -1.35 -5.70 15.21
CA GLU A 19 -0.91 -7.06 15.54
C GLU A 19 -1.74 -8.11 14.78
N ARG A 20 -3.02 -7.85 14.57
CA ARG A 20 -3.89 -8.72 13.75
C ARG A 20 -3.51 -8.71 12.28
N VAL A 21 -3.20 -7.52 11.74
CA VAL A 21 -2.67 -7.40 10.37
C VAL A 21 -1.40 -8.25 10.22
N GLU A 22 -0.45 -8.14 11.15
CA GLU A 22 0.80 -8.89 11.09
C GLU A 22 0.58 -10.41 11.19
N ASN A 23 -0.32 -10.87 12.07
CA ASN A 23 -0.64 -12.28 12.22
C ASN A 23 -1.39 -12.87 11.02
N GLU A 24 -2.40 -12.16 10.47
CA GLU A 24 -3.14 -12.59 9.27
C GLU A 24 -2.28 -12.56 8.01
N LEU A 25 -1.27 -11.69 7.95
CA LEU A 25 -0.37 -11.65 6.80
C LEU A 25 0.76 -12.66 6.92
N ALA A 26 1.15 -13.04 8.13
CA ALA A 26 2.03 -14.18 8.35
C ALA A 26 1.38 -15.48 7.85
N THR A 27 0.07 -15.67 8.07
CA THR A 27 -0.68 -16.82 7.54
C THR A 27 -0.83 -16.76 6.02
N LEU A 28 -1.14 -15.60 5.44
CA LEU A 28 -1.24 -15.42 3.98
C LEU A 28 0.10 -15.58 3.26
N ARG A 29 1.22 -15.12 3.85
CA ARG A 29 2.58 -15.32 3.29
C ARG A 29 2.97 -16.80 3.27
N ASN A 30 2.55 -17.57 4.27
CA ASN A 30 2.74 -19.02 4.31
C ASN A 30 1.82 -19.77 3.34
N ALA A 31 0.70 -19.16 2.92
CA ALA A 31 -0.22 -19.72 1.95
C ALA A 31 0.26 -19.62 0.49
N GLY A 32 1.45 -19.06 0.22
CA GLY A 32 2.01 -19.01 -1.13
C GLY A 32 1.20 -18.15 -2.10
N ALA A 33 0.53 -17.11 -1.61
CA ALA A 33 -0.03 -16.05 -2.44
C ALA A 33 1.14 -15.26 -3.07
N ASN A 34 1.74 -15.87 -4.09
CA ASN A 34 2.93 -15.40 -4.76
C ASN A 34 2.65 -14.05 -5.42
N SER A 35 3.67 -13.21 -5.38
CA SER A 35 3.79 -11.91 -6.06
C SER A 35 3.36 -11.94 -7.53
N ASP A 36 3.35 -13.13 -8.15
CA ASP A 36 3.06 -13.31 -9.57
C ASP A 36 1.55 -13.19 -9.90
N ALA A 37 0.64 -13.59 -9.01
CA ALA A 37 -0.80 -13.41 -9.19
C ALA A 37 -1.26 -11.95 -8.96
N ILE A 38 -0.38 -11.13 -8.36
CA ILE A 38 -0.63 -9.71 -8.09
C ILE A 38 -0.57 -8.89 -9.39
N PHE A 39 0.15 -9.37 -10.41
CA PHE A 39 0.31 -8.71 -11.71
C PHE A 39 -0.83 -8.98 -12.70
N GLU A 40 -1.64 -10.02 -12.52
CA GLU A 40 -2.70 -10.38 -13.49
C GLU A 40 -3.94 -9.47 -13.45
N ARG A 41 -4.11 -8.67 -12.38
CA ARG A 41 -5.21 -7.68 -12.28
C ARG A 41 -4.78 -6.29 -12.71
N GLU A 42 -3.53 -6.12 -13.14
CA GLU A 42 -2.98 -4.85 -13.61
C GLU A 42 -3.23 -4.67 -15.10
N SER A 43 -3.66 -3.45 -15.46
CA SER A 43 -3.97 -3.10 -16.86
C SER A 43 -2.72 -3.11 -17.75
N ASP A 44 -1.52 -2.90 -17.18
CA ASP A 44 -0.24 -2.84 -17.90
C ASP A 44 0.95 -3.35 -17.04
N PRO A 45 1.20 -4.68 -16.99
CA PRO A 45 2.30 -5.25 -16.20
C PRO A 45 3.69 -4.80 -16.69
N GLU A 46 3.85 -4.54 -17.99
CA GLU A 46 5.12 -4.04 -18.56
C GLU A 46 5.46 -2.62 -18.09
N ARG A 47 4.46 -1.74 -17.95
CA ARG A 47 4.68 -0.39 -17.41
C ARG A 47 5.07 -0.46 -15.93
N LEU A 48 4.43 -1.35 -15.18
CA LEU A 48 4.76 -1.57 -13.77
C LEU A 48 6.20 -2.07 -13.61
N ARG A 49 6.64 -3.03 -14.44
CA ARG A 49 8.03 -3.52 -14.44
C ARG A 49 9.02 -2.40 -14.73
N ARG A 50 8.76 -1.57 -15.75
CA ARG A 50 9.62 -0.40 -16.05
C ARG A 50 9.66 0.61 -14.91
N ALA A 51 8.52 0.87 -14.26
CA ALA A 51 8.48 1.77 -13.12
C ALA A 51 9.29 1.21 -11.93
N HIS A 52 9.23 -0.11 -11.71
CA HIS A 52 10.01 -0.80 -10.71
C HIS A 52 11.52 -0.71 -11.01
N ASP A 53 11.93 -0.96 -12.25
CA ASP A 53 13.34 -0.85 -12.66
C ASP A 53 13.89 0.58 -12.46
N LEU A 54 13.03 1.59 -12.64
CA LEU A 54 13.39 2.99 -12.40
C LEU A 54 13.58 3.32 -10.91
N TRP A 55 13.09 2.50 -9.97
CA TRP A 55 13.13 2.83 -8.55
C TRP A 55 14.57 2.97 -8.02
N ASP A 56 15.48 2.12 -8.48
CA ASP A 56 16.90 2.15 -8.11
C ASP A 56 17.70 3.18 -8.91
N LEU A 57 17.24 3.54 -10.13
CA LEU A 57 17.93 4.45 -11.03
C LEU A 57 17.58 5.92 -10.77
N ASP A 58 16.28 6.21 -10.72
CA ASP A 58 15.72 7.53 -10.54
C ASP A 58 14.38 7.42 -9.79
N PRO A 59 14.42 7.49 -8.44
CA PRO A 59 13.23 7.31 -7.63
C PRO A 59 12.16 8.38 -7.87
N LYS A 60 12.54 9.58 -8.35
CA LYS A 60 11.56 10.63 -8.70
C LYS A 60 10.78 10.23 -9.94
N ARG A 61 11.47 9.77 -10.99
CA ARG A 61 10.82 9.30 -12.21
C ARG A 61 10.02 8.03 -11.98
N ALA A 62 10.51 7.14 -11.11
CA ALA A 62 9.77 5.97 -10.68
C ALA A 62 8.46 6.38 -10.00
N PHE A 63 8.52 7.34 -9.06
CA PHE A 63 7.35 7.88 -8.38
C PHE A 63 6.31 8.42 -9.36
N ASP A 64 6.72 9.22 -10.35
CA ASP A 64 5.81 9.74 -11.37
C ASP A 64 5.19 8.63 -12.24
N ALA A 65 5.96 7.58 -12.56
CA ALA A 65 5.46 6.43 -13.29
C ALA A 65 4.41 5.65 -12.47
N PHE A 66 4.69 5.41 -11.19
CA PHE A 66 3.74 4.80 -10.26
C PHE A 66 2.49 5.66 -10.07
N LEU A 67 2.62 6.99 -10.01
CA LEU A 67 1.49 7.90 -9.91
C LEU A 67 0.53 7.77 -11.11
N ASN A 68 1.08 7.71 -12.32
CA ASN A 68 0.28 7.48 -13.52
C ASN A 68 -0.43 6.12 -13.51
N LEU A 69 0.26 5.06 -13.06
CA LEU A 69 -0.34 3.73 -12.96
C LEU A 69 -1.42 3.67 -11.88
N ALA A 70 -1.20 4.31 -10.72
CA ALA A 70 -2.18 4.41 -9.65
C ALA A 70 -3.45 5.14 -10.10
N GLN A 71 -3.31 6.19 -10.93
CA GLN A 71 -4.45 6.85 -11.57
C GLN A 71 -5.19 5.92 -12.54
N GLY A 72 -4.47 5.00 -13.18
CA GLY A 72 -5.02 3.92 -14.01
C GLY A 72 -5.73 2.81 -13.21
N GLY A 73 -5.81 2.91 -11.88
CA GLY A 73 -6.44 1.91 -11.01
C GLY A 73 -5.48 0.83 -10.50
N SER A 74 -4.17 0.99 -10.70
CA SER A 74 -3.16 0.06 -10.21
C SER A 74 -3.10 0.06 -8.68
N VAL A 75 -3.57 -1.03 -8.08
CA VAL A 75 -3.59 -1.24 -6.63
C VAL A 75 -2.17 -1.37 -6.08
N TRP A 76 -1.27 -1.97 -6.86
CA TRP A 76 0.14 -2.10 -6.49
C TRP A 76 0.85 -0.75 -6.50
N SER A 77 0.63 0.05 -7.53
CA SER A 77 1.23 1.39 -7.63
C SER A 77 0.74 2.32 -6.52
N MET A 78 -0.53 2.23 -6.12
CA MET A 78 -1.04 2.95 -4.95
C MET A 78 -0.26 2.59 -3.67
N ALA A 79 0.06 1.30 -3.47
CA ALA A 79 0.86 0.87 -2.32
C ALA A 79 2.32 1.34 -2.42
N ALA A 80 2.93 1.29 -3.62
CA ALA A 80 4.29 1.78 -3.86
C ALA A 80 4.41 3.29 -3.60
N ILE A 81 3.42 4.08 -4.01
CA ILE A 81 3.35 5.53 -3.71
C ILE A 81 3.27 5.76 -2.21
N GLY A 82 2.44 4.98 -1.50
CA GLY A 82 2.36 5.04 -0.04
C GLY A 82 3.73 4.83 0.61
N TRP A 83 4.48 3.85 0.12
CA TRP A 83 5.83 3.56 0.59
C TRP A 83 6.86 4.64 0.23
N ALA A 84 6.75 5.25 -0.95
CA ALA A 84 7.59 6.41 -1.33
C ALA A 84 7.37 7.59 -0.37
N TYR A 85 6.13 7.91 -0.02
CA TYR A 85 5.83 8.96 0.96
C TYR A 85 6.27 8.60 2.38
N GLU A 86 6.20 7.33 2.77
CA GLU A 86 6.68 6.84 4.08
C GLU A 86 8.21 6.86 4.18
N THR A 87 8.93 6.66 3.07
CA THR A 87 10.40 6.62 3.08
C THR A 87 11.04 7.93 2.63
N GLY A 88 10.26 8.84 2.02
CA GLY A 88 10.79 10.02 1.34
C GLY A 88 11.55 9.66 0.05
N THR A 89 11.23 8.53 -0.58
CA THR A 89 11.90 8.07 -1.80
C THR A 89 11.27 8.73 -3.02
N GLY A 90 12.02 9.62 -3.69
CA GLY A 90 11.52 10.35 -4.87
C GLY A 90 10.52 11.47 -4.57
N THR A 91 10.07 11.61 -3.32
CA THR A 91 9.13 12.62 -2.84
C THR A 91 9.49 13.03 -1.41
N PRO A 92 9.12 14.22 -0.92
CA PRO A 92 9.26 14.54 0.50
C PRO A 92 8.48 13.54 1.37
N PHE A 93 9.06 13.19 2.52
CA PHE A 93 8.37 12.35 3.52
C PHE A 93 7.06 13.01 3.95
N ASP A 94 5.95 12.28 3.84
CA ASP A 94 4.63 12.72 4.27
C ASP A 94 3.80 11.51 4.72
N SER A 95 3.74 11.29 6.04
CA SER A 95 2.98 10.19 6.63
C SER A 95 1.47 10.30 6.35
N ARG A 96 0.92 11.51 6.18
CA ARG A 96 -0.50 11.69 5.92
C ARG A 96 -0.85 11.28 4.49
N GLN A 97 0.00 11.63 3.53
CA GLN A 97 -0.15 11.17 2.15
C GLN A 97 0.07 9.66 2.05
N ALA A 98 1.08 9.12 2.73
CA ALA A 98 1.33 7.68 2.76
C ALA A 98 0.08 6.90 3.20
N ASP A 99 -0.56 7.31 4.31
CA ASP A 99 -1.76 6.65 4.83
C ASP A 99 -2.94 6.68 3.84
N GLU A 100 -3.18 7.83 3.19
CA GLU A 100 -4.26 8.00 2.22
C GLU A 100 -4.06 7.12 0.98
N TRP A 101 -2.83 7.02 0.48
CA TRP A 101 -2.52 6.13 -0.66
C TRP A 101 -2.67 4.66 -0.30
N TYR A 102 -2.18 4.26 0.88
CA TYR A 102 -2.38 2.90 1.35
C TYR A 102 -3.85 2.57 1.58
N ARG A 103 -4.68 3.51 2.07
CA ARG A 103 -6.12 3.32 2.23
C ARG A 103 -6.80 3.01 0.90
N ARG A 104 -6.45 3.75 -0.16
CA ARG A 104 -6.97 3.50 -1.52
C ARG A 104 -6.55 2.13 -2.05
N ALA A 105 -5.30 1.76 -1.85
CA ALA A 105 -4.82 0.42 -2.21
C ALA A 105 -5.58 -0.68 -1.42
N CYS A 106 -5.89 -0.43 -0.16
CA CYS A 106 -6.72 -1.29 0.69
C CYS A 106 -8.15 -1.47 0.16
N GLU A 107 -8.77 -0.39 -0.31
CA GLU A 107 -10.08 -0.43 -0.96
C GLU A 107 -10.05 -1.26 -2.25
N GLY A 108 -8.91 -1.25 -2.95
CA GLY A 108 -8.60 -2.13 -4.08
C GLY A 108 -8.28 -3.58 -3.71
N GLY A 109 -8.12 -3.88 -2.41
CA GLY A 109 -7.82 -5.21 -1.90
C GLY A 109 -6.33 -5.54 -1.79
N SER A 110 -5.48 -4.53 -1.61
CA SER A 110 -4.03 -4.72 -1.36
C SER A 110 -3.75 -5.08 0.08
N ASP A 111 -3.28 -6.31 0.29
CA ASP A 111 -2.76 -6.76 1.58
C ASP A 111 -1.40 -6.12 1.91
N ALA A 112 -0.62 -5.77 0.88
CA ALA A 112 0.64 -5.04 1.05
C ALA A 112 0.42 -3.63 1.63
N ALA A 113 -0.69 -2.99 1.28
CA ALA A 113 -1.03 -1.68 1.82
C ALA A 113 -1.40 -1.73 3.31
N LEU A 114 -2.03 -2.81 3.79
CA LEU A 114 -2.27 -3.02 5.22
C LEU A 114 -0.96 -3.03 6.01
N LEU A 115 0.08 -3.71 5.49
CA LEU A 115 1.40 -3.73 6.12
C LEU A 115 2.04 -2.35 6.15
N GLY A 116 1.97 -1.62 5.04
CA GLY A 116 2.51 -0.27 4.95
C GLY A 116 1.90 0.65 6.01
N ARG A 117 0.58 0.60 6.18
CA ARG A 117 -0.12 1.38 7.23
C ARG A 117 0.25 0.94 8.64
N ALA A 118 0.31 -0.37 8.88
CA ALA A 118 0.67 -0.91 10.18
C ALA A 118 2.09 -0.48 10.61
N ARG A 119 3.05 -0.50 9.66
CA ARG A 119 4.41 0.00 9.89
C ARG A 119 4.44 1.51 10.13
N LEU A 120 3.75 2.28 9.30
CA LEU A 120 3.66 3.73 9.44
C LEU A 120 3.10 4.11 10.81
N ALA A 121 2.03 3.45 11.25
CA ALA A 121 1.41 3.66 12.55
C ALA A 121 2.35 3.29 13.72
N ARG A 122 3.17 2.24 13.57
CA ARG A 122 4.20 1.87 14.56
C ARG A 122 5.35 2.85 14.63
N MET A 123 5.84 3.36 13.50
CA MET A 123 7.02 4.23 13.47
C MET A 123 6.71 5.68 13.83
N HIS A 124 5.55 6.20 13.43
CA HIS A 124 5.23 7.63 13.53
C HIS A 124 3.98 7.93 14.36
N GLY A 125 3.35 6.91 14.94
CA GLY A 125 2.07 7.03 15.64
C GLY A 125 0.88 6.89 14.69
N ASP A 126 -0.30 6.63 15.26
CA ASP A 126 -1.53 6.33 14.51
C ASP A 126 -1.87 7.52 13.58
N PRO A 127 -1.89 7.35 12.23
CA PRO A 127 -2.26 8.43 11.33
C PRO A 127 -3.69 8.88 11.64
N PRO A 128 -4.02 10.17 11.43
CA PRO A 128 -5.32 10.73 11.80
C PRO A 128 -6.44 9.93 11.16
N ARG A 129 -7.22 9.25 12.01
CA ARG A 129 -8.35 8.42 11.58
C ARG A 129 -9.31 9.25 10.72
N PRO A 130 -9.82 8.71 9.59
CA PRO A 130 -10.87 9.38 8.86
C PRO A 130 -12.03 9.60 9.82
N LYS A 131 -12.51 10.85 9.86
CA LYS A 131 -13.72 11.18 10.61
C LYS A 131 -14.87 10.36 10.02
N THR A 132 -15.22 9.27 10.68
CA THR A 132 -16.45 8.55 10.40
C THR A 132 -17.58 9.43 10.92
N SER A 133 -18.27 10.14 10.01
CA SER A 133 -19.60 10.71 10.28
C SER A 133 -20.67 9.67 10.04
#